data_AF-A0A960XEN2-F1
#
_entry.id   AF-A0A960XEN2-F1
#
_cell.length_a   1.000
_cell.length_b   1.000
_cell.length_c   1.000
_cell.angle_alpha   90.00
_cell.angle_beta   90.00
_cell.angle_gamma   90.00
#
_symmetry.space_group_name_H-M   'P 1'
#
loop_
_entity.id
_entity.type
_entity.pdbx_description
1 polymer ?
#
loop_
_entity_poly.entity_id
_entity_poly.type
_entity_poly.pdbx_seq_one_letter_code
_entity_poly.pdbx_strand_id
1 'polypeptide(L)'
;MSEKVLITAALLYANGTIHFGHIAGAYLPADIYARHQRLKGNDVLYISGSDEYGVAITMSAEVAGRTPREHVDHFHAINKALFEKL
;
A
#
# COMPACT_ATOMS: atom_id res chain seq x y z
N MET A 1 -4.33 -30.74 0.71
CA MET A 1 -3.68 -30.19 1.93
C MET A 1 -3.73 -28.68 1.83
N SER A 2 -3.79 -27.96 2.96
CA SER A 2 -3.74 -26.49 2.96
C SER A 2 -2.33 -26.03 2.57
N GLU A 3 -2.21 -25.19 1.55
CA GLU A 3 -0.94 -24.58 1.16
C GLU A 3 -0.70 -23.28 1.92
N LYS A 4 0.58 -22.91 2.12
CA LYS A 4 0.96 -21.58 2.63
C LYS A 4 1.23 -20.64 1.48
N VAL A 5 0.51 -19.53 1.41
CA VAL A 5 0.56 -18.59 0.29
C VAL A 5 0.93 -17.19 0.81
N LEU A 6 2.10 -16.71 0.40
CA LEU A 6 2.52 -15.32 0.59
C LEU A 6 2.13 -14.50 -0.64
N ILE A 7 1.35 -13.45 -0.44
CA ILE A 7 0.95 -12.50 -1.46
C ILE A 7 1.50 -11.14 -1.05
N THR A 8 2.12 -10.44 -1.99
CA THR A 8 2.58 -9.07 -1.78
C THR A 8 1.96 -8.17 -2.83
N ALA A 9 1.70 -6.91 -2.45
CA ALA A 9 1.46 -5.84 -3.40
C ALA A 9 2.57 -4.81 -3.27
N ALA A 10 2.87 -4.11 -4.37
CA ALA A 10 3.90 -3.07 -4.40
C ALA A 10 3.73 -2.10 -3.23
N LEU A 11 4.84 -1.67 -2.64
CA LEU A 11 4.81 -0.65 -1.61
C LEU A 11 4.39 0.68 -2.23
N LEU A 12 3.48 1.39 -1.56
CA LEU A 12 2.93 2.62 -2.07
C LEU A 12 3.82 3.79 -1.68
N TYR A 13 4.31 4.53 -2.67
CA TYR A 13 5.16 5.70 -2.43
C TYR A 13 4.42 6.79 -1.64
N ALA A 14 4.87 7.06 -0.41
CA ALA A 14 4.22 7.95 0.55
C ALA A 14 4.51 9.44 0.26
N ASN A 15 4.29 9.84 -0.99
CA ASN A 15 4.54 11.20 -1.48
C ASN A 15 3.34 11.82 -2.21
N GLY A 16 2.16 11.20 -2.09
CA GLY A 16 0.96 11.65 -2.78
C GLY A 16 -0.25 10.75 -2.53
N THR A 17 -1.41 11.23 -2.96
CA THR A 17 -2.65 10.45 -2.98
C THR A 17 -2.63 9.44 -4.12
N ILE A 18 -3.19 8.26 -3.90
CA ILE A 18 -3.32 7.26 -4.98
C ILE A 18 -4.43 7.60 -5.96
N HIS A 19 -4.21 7.24 -7.23
CA HIS A 19 -5.23 7.24 -8.28
C HIS A 19 -5.68 5.80 -8.61
N PHE A 20 -6.78 5.70 -9.35
CA PHE A 20 -7.39 4.42 -9.75
C PHE A 20 -6.39 3.43 -10.38
N GLY A 21 -5.46 3.90 -11.22
CA GLY A 21 -4.45 3.04 -11.84
C GLY A 21 -3.61 2.23 -10.85
N HIS A 22 -3.30 2.77 -9.66
CA HIS A 22 -2.58 2.03 -8.62
C HIS A 22 -3.43 0.89 -8.08
N ILE A 23 -4.70 1.19 -7.75
CA ILE A 23 -5.68 0.23 -7.22
C ILE A 23 -5.90 -0.90 -8.22
N ALA A 24 -6.24 -0.55 -9.46
CA ALA A 24 -6.51 -1.52 -10.52
C ALA A 24 -5.27 -2.35 -10.88
N GLY A 25 -4.07 -1.76 -10.81
CA GLY A 25 -2.83 -2.41 -11.23
C GLY A 25 -2.28 -3.41 -10.22
N ALA A 26 -2.22 -3.04 -8.93
CA ALA A 26 -1.48 -3.81 -7.93
C ALA A 26 -2.35 -4.35 -6.79
N TYR A 27 -3.30 -3.55 -6.28
CA TYR A 27 -3.96 -3.86 -5.01
C TYR A 27 -5.24 -4.67 -5.18
N LEU A 28 -6.10 -4.28 -6.12
CA LEU A 28 -7.37 -4.97 -6.37
C LEU A 28 -7.15 -6.41 -6.86
N PRO A 29 -6.24 -6.69 -7.82
CA PRO A 29 -5.96 -8.07 -8.23
C PRO A 29 -5.37 -8.92 -7.09
N ALA A 30 -4.48 -8.34 -6.28
CA ALA A 30 -3.87 -9.03 -5.15
C ALA A 30 -4.89 -9.38 -4.06
N ASP A 31 -5.80 -8.45 -3.74
CA ASP A 31 -6.88 -8.69 -2.78
C ASP A 31 -7.86 -9.77 -3.27
N ILE A 32 -8.29 -9.69 -4.53
CA ILE A 32 -9.15 -10.72 -5.15
C ILE A 32 -8.49 -12.10 -5.05
N TYR A 33 -7.19 -12.19 -5.39
CA TYR A 33 -6.47 -13.46 -5.34
C TYR A 33 -6.29 -13.96 -3.90
N ALA A 34 -6.00 -13.07 -2.94
CA ALA A 34 -5.89 -13.42 -1.53
C ALA A 34 -7.21 -13.98 -0.99
N ARG A 35 -8.34 -13.35 -1.30
CA ARG A 35 -9.67 -13.84 -0.92
C ARG A 35 -9.97 -15.19 -1.58
N HIS A 36 -9.66 -15.34 -2.86
CA HIS A 36 -9.83 -16.60 -3.57
C HIS A 36 -9.04 -17.75 -2.93
N GLN A 37 -7.78 -17.52 -2.58
CA GLN A 37 -6.94 -18.54 -1.93
C GLN A 37 -7.42 -18.89 -0.51
N ARG A 38 -7.91 -17.91 0.25
CA ARG A 38 -8.56 -18.15 1.55
C ARG A 38 -9.81 -19.01 1.40
N LEU A 39 -10.66 -18.73 0.41
CA LEU A 39 -11.87 -19.52 0.12
C LEU A 39 -11.55 -20.96 -0.31
N LYS A 40 -10.37 -21.20 -0.91
CA LYS A 40 -9.87 -22.55 -1.22
C LYS A 40 -9.33 -23.31 -0.01
N GLY A 41 -9.30 -22.68 1.18
CA GLY A 41 -8.81 -23.30 2.42
C GLY A 41 -7.29 -23.25 2.59
N ASN A 42 -6.61 -22.32 1.91
CA ASN A 42 -5.17 -22.10 2.11
C ASN A 42 -4.89 -21.13 3.27
N ASP A 43 -3.69 -21.23 3.85
CA ASP A 43 -3.15 -20.29 4.82
C ASP A 43 -2.50 -19.11 4.08
N VAL A 44 -3.11 -17.93 4.14
CA VAL A 44 -2.76 -16.79 3.29
C VAL A 44 -2.29 -15.59 4.11
N LEU A 45 -1.05 -15.17 3.87
CA LEU A 45 -0.53 -13.87 4.30
C LEU A 45 -0.51 -12.92 3.10
N TYR A 46 -1.33 -11.87 3.14
CA TYR A 46 -1.27 -10.76 2.18
C TYR A 46 -0.71 -9.53 2.87
N ILE A 47 0.40 -8.98 2.35
CA ILE A 47 1.08 -7.82 2.95
C ILE A 47 1.49 -6.78 1.91
N SER A 48 1.40 -5.51 2.31
CA SER A 48 1.91 -4.33 1.59
C SER A 48 2.15 -3.22 2.61
N GLY A 49 2.55 -2.04 2.17
CA GLY A 49 2.87 -0.92 3.06
C GLY A 49 3.23 0.34 2.30
N SER A 50 3.70 1.34 3.05
CA SER A 50 4.21 2.60 2.50
C SER A 50 5.70 2.48 2.19
N ASP A 51 6.11 3.01 1.04
CA ASP A 51 7.50 3.31 0.73
C ASP A 51 7.79 4.77 1.09
N GLU A 52 8.69 4.98 2.05
CA GLU A 52 8.82 6.23 2.80
C GLU A 52 10.17 6.93 2.57
N TYR A 53 11.06 6.36 1.76
CA TYR A 53 12.39 6.91 1.53
C TYR A 53 12.55 7.44 0.09
N GLY A 54 13.45 8.40 -0.09
CA GLY A 54 13.85 8.90 -1.41
C GLY A 54 13.88 10.41 -1.52
N VAL A 55 14.66 10.92 -2.47
CA VAL A 55 14.90 12.36 -2.66
C VAL A 55 13.59 13.10 -2.97
N ALA A 56 12.66 12.49 -3.71
CA ALA A 56 11.39 13.11 -4.05
C ALA A 56 10.53 13.41 -2.81
N ILE A 57 10.54 12.53 -1.80
CA ILE A 57 9.86 12.78 -0.51
C ILE A 57 10.51 13.96 0.20
N THR A 58 11.84 14.00 0.31
CA THR A 58 12.54 15.11 0.97
C THR A 58 12.25 16.45 0.30
N MET A 59 12.30 16.50 -1.04
CA MET A 59 11.99 17.71 -1.81
C MET A 59 10.53 18.15 -1.62
N SER A 60 9.60 17.20 -1.61
CA SER A 60 8.17 17.50 -1.45
C SER A 60 7.85 17.94 -0.03
N ALA A 61 8.52 17.37 0.98
CA ALA A 61 8.40 17.76 2.38
C ALA A 61 8.91 19.20 2.58
N GLU A 62 10.05 19.55 1.99
CA GLU A 62 10.59 20.91 2.02
C GLU A 62 9.62 21.92 1.40
N VAL A 63 9.07 21.63 0.22
CA VAL A 63 8.04 22.47 -0.43
C VAL A 63 6.78 22.61 0.42
N ALA A 64 6.40 21.54 1.14
CA ALA A 64 5.24 21.54 2.03
C ALA A 64 5.51 22.18 3.41
N GLY A 65 6.75 22.59 3.72
CA GLY A 65 7.13 23.12 5.03
C GLY A 65 7.05 22.08 6.15
N ARG A 66 7.29 20.80 5.83
CA ARG A 66 7.21 19.65 6.75
C ARG A 66 8.56 18.96 6.87
N THR A 67 8.79 18.26 7.98
CA THR A 67 9.86 17.27 8.03
C THR A 67 9.51 16.05 7.15
N PRO A 68 10.50 15.29 6.64
CA PRO A 68 10.23 14.08 5.87
C PRO A 68 9.32 13.08 6.60
N ARG A 69 9.49 12.93 7.92
CA ARG A 69 8.64 12.06 8.76
C ARG A 69 7.18 12.53 8.76
N GLU A 70 6.92 13.79 9.06
CA GLU A 70 5.56 14.33 9.05
C GLU A 70 4.90 14.22 7.67
N HIS A 71 5.70 14.35 6.61
CA HIS A 71 5.23 14.22 5.25
C HIS A 71 4.78 12.80 4.91
N VAL A 72 5.60 11.79 5.23
CA VAL A 72 5.22 10.39 4.98
C VAL A 72 4.10 9.93 5.91
N ASP A 73 4.09 10.37 7.18
CA ASP A 73 3.02 10.04 8.14
C ASP A 73 1.66 10.56 7.65
N HIS A 74 1.65 11.77 7.09
CA HIS A 74 0.45 12.37 6.49
C HIS A 74 -0.10 11.53 5.34
N PHE A 75 0.76 11.15 4.38
CA PHE A 75 0.31 10.36 3.22
C PHE A 75 0.01 8.90 3.60
N HIS A 76 0.75 8.31 4.54
CA HIS A 76 0.45 6.99 5.08
C HIS A 76 -0.97 6.94 5.65
N ALA A 77 -1.33 7.91 6.50
CA ALA A 77 -2.67 7.98 7.11
C ALA A 77 -3.79 8.10 6.06
N ILE A 78 -3.60 8.96 5.05
CA ILE A 78 -4.57 9.14 3.95
C ILE A 78 -4.75 7.84 3.15
N ASN A 79 -3.64 7.23 2.74
CA ASN A 79 -3.67 6.03 1.91
C ASN A 79 -4.22 4.83 2.67
N LYS A 80 -3.85 4.66 3.94
CA LYS A 80 -4.41 3.64 4.84
C LYS A 80 -5.93 3.79 4.97
N ALA A 81 -6.41 5.00 5.25
CA ALA A 81 -7.85 5.25 5.39
C ALA A 81 -8.64 4.99 4.09
N LEU A 82 -8.01 5.10 2.93
CA LEU A 82 -8.61 4.71 1.66
C LEU A 82 -8.68 3.18 1.51
N PHE A 83 -7.59 2.46 1.79
CA PHE A 83 -7.58 1.00 1.73
C PHE A 83 -8.54 0.33 2.74
N GLU A 84 -8.78 0.96 3.90
CA GLU A 84 -9.77 0.48 4.88
C GLU A 84 -11.23 0.65 4.42
N LYS A 85 -11.48 1.50 3.42
CA LYS A 85 -12.82 1.75 2.86
C LYS A 85 -13.12 0.90 1.62
N LEU A 86 -12.11 0.28 1.02
CA LEU A 86 -12.22 -0.59 -0.16
C LEU A 86 -12.59 -2.02 0.26
#